data_AF-A0A151BCS3-F1
#
_entry.id   AF-A0A151BCS3-F1
#
_cell.length_a   1.000
_cell.length_b   1.000
_cell.length_c   1.000
_cell.angle_alpha   90.00
_cell.angle_beta   90.00
_cell.angle_gamma   90.00
#
_symmetry.space_group_name_H-M   'P 1'
#
loop_
_entity.id
_entity.type
_entity.pdbx_description
1 polymer ?
#
loop_
_entity_poly.entity_id
_entity_poly.type
_entity_poly.pdbx_seq_one_letter_code
_entity_poly.pdbx_strand_id
1 'polypeptide(L)' 'MVVRDEEHILVEVKSSVSRGDVYEFWRIGRLYERVEGVKPRLAIVSPYVDGEAKKAADRLGIEAYTDIV' A
#
# COMPACT_ATOMS: atom_id res chain seq x y z
N MET A 1 8.14 -2.32 7.20
CA MET A 1 7.39 -3.53 7.60
C MET A 1 7.09 -3.42 9.08
N VAL A 2 5.83 -3.58 9.45
CA VAL A 2 5.40 -3.64 10.85
C VAL A 2 4.70 -4.99 11.04
N VAL A 3 4.98 -5.68 12.13
CA VAL A 3 4.23 -6.85 12.57
C VAL A 3 3.54 -6.47 13.87
N ARG A 4 2.21 -6.55 13.90
CA ARG A 4 1.41 -6.24 15.08
C ARG A 4 0.28 -7.23 15.18
N ASP A 5 0.10 -7.82 16.37
CA ASP A 5 -0.99 -8.76 16.65
C ASP A 5 -1.08 -9.90 15.61
N GLU A 6 0.09 -10.46 15.25
CA GLU A 6 0.26 -11.51 14.21
C GLU A 6 -0.07 -11.07 12.76
N GLU A 7 -0.44 -9.81 12.54
CA GLU A 7 -0.71 -9.26 11.21
C GLU A 7 0.51 -8.54 10.64
N HIS A 8 0.84 -8.88 9.39
CA HIS A 8 1.94 -8.26 8.64
C HIS A 8 1.41 -7.04 7.87
N ILE A 9 2.02 -5.89 8.09
CA ILE A 9 1.67 -4.64 7.39
C ILE A 9 2.90 -4.15 6.62
N LEU A 10 2.74 -4.04 5.31
CA LEU A 10 3.67 -3.32 4.46
C LEU A 10 3.17 -1.88 4.34
N VAL A 11 4.07 -0.94 4.54
CA VAL A 11 3.79 0.49 4.45
C VAL A 11 4.74 1.11 3.45
N GLU A 12 4.22 1.80 2.44
CA GLU A 12 4.99 2.63 1.53
C GLU A 12 4.76 4.10 1.85
N VAL A 13 5.83 4.88 1.92
CA VAL A 13 5.78 6.32 2.19
C VAL A 13 6.37 7.06 0.99
N LYS A 14 5.59 7.92 0.35
CA LYS A 14 6.03 8.75 -0.78
C LYS A 14 5.46 10.16 -0.69
N SER A 15 6.17 11.16 -1.18
CA SER A 15 5.69 12.55 -1.24
C SER A 15 4.55 12.76 -2.25
N SER A 16 4.42 11.86 -3.23
CA SER A 16 3.34 11.83 -4.22
C SER A 16 3.17 10.39 -4.69
N VAL A 17 1.95 9.96 -4.93
CA VAL A 17 1.63 8.59 -5.34
C VAL A 17 0.86 8.61 -6.64
N SER A 18 1.41 7.91 -7.64
CA SER A 18 0.78 7.67 -8.92
C SER A 18 0.06 6.32 -8.98
N ARG A 19 -0.78 6.14 -10.00
CA ARG A 19 -1.36 4.82 -10.31
C ARG A 19 -0.28 3.74 -10.49
N GLY A 20 0.87 4.08 -11.07
CA GLY A 20 1.99 3.16 -11.27
C GLY A 20 2.58 2.66 -9.96
N ASP A 21 2.78 3.57 -9.00
CA ASP A 21 3.28 3.27 -7.65
C ASP A 21 2.34 2.27 -6.93
N VAL A 22 1.03 2.47 -7.03
CA VAL A 22 0.04 1.56 -6.43
C VAL A 22 0.19 0.12 -6.96
N TYR A 23 0.37 -0.07 -8.27
CA TYR A 23 0.54 -1.41 -8.85
C TYR A 23 1.93 -2.00 -8.55
N GLU A 24 2.96 -1.18 -8.43
CA GLU A 24 4.25 -1.61 -7.94
C GLU A 24 4.12 -2.17 -6.52
N PHE A 25 3.54 -1.40 -5.62
CA PHE A 25 3.35 -1.79 -4.22
C PHE A 25 2.47 -3.03 -4.07
N TRP A 26 1.40 -3.13 -4.85
CA TRP A 26 0.57 -4.33 -4.89
C TRP A 26 1.35 -5.59 -5.29
N ARG A 27 2.22 -5.50 -6.31
CA ARG A 27 3.07 -6.62 -6.73
C ARG A 27 4.09 -7.01 -5.66
N ILE A 28 4.63 -6.03 -4.94
CA ILE A 28 5.50 -6.27 -3.78
C ILE A 28 4.74 -7.04 -2.70
N GLY A 29 3.51 -6.64 -2.38
CA GLY A 29 2.66 -7.38 -1.44
C GLY A 29 2.39 -8.83 -1.85
N ARG A 30 2.16 -9.07 -3.15
CA ARG A 30 1.97 -10.43 -3.69
C ARG A 30 3.25 -11.27 -3.66
N LEU A 31 4.40 -10.64 -3.87
CA LEU A 31 5.69 -11.31 -3.74
C LEU A 31 5.93 -11.70 -2.28
N TYR A 32 5.67 -10.78 -1.35
CA TYR A 32 5.76 -11.01 0.08
C TYR A 32 4.89 -12.19 0.51
N GLU A 33 3.62 -12.19 0.12
CA GLU A 33 2.68 -13.30 0.40
C GLU A 33 3.20 -14.64 -0.11
N ARG A 34 3.84 -14.67 -1.29
CA ARG A 34 4.40 -15.90 -1.87
C ARG A 34 5.63 -16.40 -1.11
N VAL A 35 6.51 -15.50 -0.68
CA VAL A 35 7.80 -15.84 -0.06
C VAL A 35 7.60 -16.19 1.42
N GLU A 36 6.80 -15.40 2.13
CA GLU A 36 6.61 -15.52 3.58
C GLU A 36 5.41 -16.40 3.96
N GLY A 37 4.51 -16.70 3.01
CA GLY A 37 3.29 -17.48 3.26
C GLY A 37 2.22 -16.71 4.07
N VAL A 38 2.44 -15.43 4.34
CA VAL A 38 1.52 -14.55 5.09
C VAL A 38 1.02 -13.45 4.16
N LYS A 39 -0.31 -13.30 4.03
CA LYS A 39 -0.91 -12.23 3.24
C LYS A 39 -0.81 -10.90 4.01
N PRO A 40 -0.04 -9.91 3.53
CA PRO A 40 0.10 -8.65 4.25
C PRO A 40 -1.08 -7.72 3.97
N ARG A 41 -1.35 -6.82 4.91
CA ARG A 41 -2.06 -5.57 4.63
C ARG A 41 -1.10 -4.58 3.98
N LEU A 42 -1.64 -3.80 3.06
CA LEU A 42 -0.90 -2.81 2.30
C LEU A 42 -1.42 -1.42 2.66
N ALA A 43 -0.53 -0.56 3.14
CA ALA A 43 -0.82 0.83 3.42
C ALA A 43 0.13 1.76 2.67
N ILE A 44 -0.38 2.86 2.17
CA ILE A 44 0.38 3.94 1.55
C ILE A 44 0.16 5.18 2.40
N VAL A 45 1.24 5.88 2.74
CA VAL A 45 1.20 7.17 3.42
C VAL A 45 1.78 8.22 2.49
N SER A 46 0.99 9.20 2.11
CA SER A 46 1.43 10.26 1.20
C SER A 46 0.62 11.53 1.36
N PRO A 47 1.25 12.73 1.39
CA PRO A 47 0.51 13.98 1.40
C PRO A 47 -0.28 14.22 0.10
N TYR A 48 0.04 13.50 -0.98
CA TYR A 48 -0.68 13.61 -2.25
C TYR A 48 -0.82 12.26 -2.95
N VAL A 49 -2.06 11.86 -3.22
CA VAL A 49 -2.38 10.66 -3.99
C VAL A 49 -3.23 11.10 -5.18
N ASP A 50 -2.77 10.80 -6.39
CA ASP A 50 -3.53 11.16 -7.59
C ASP A 50 -4.91 10.44 -7.61
N GLY A 51 -5.89 11.01 -8.32
CA GLY A 51 -7.25 10.45 -8.31
C GLY A 51 -7.36 9.04 -8.90
N GLU A 52 -6.51 8.68 -9.86
CA GLU A 52 -6.48 7.35 -10.47
C GLU A 52 -5.75 6.33 -9.59
N ALA A 53 -4.77 6.79 -8.82
CA ALA A 53 -4.06 6.06 -7.79
C ALA A 53 -5.00 5.73 -6.64
N LYS A 54 -5.81 6.70 -6.18
CA LYS A 54 -6.84 6.46 -5.15
C LYS A 54 -7.83 5.39 -5.60
N LYS A 55 -8.39 5.51 -6.81
CA LYS A 55 -9.27 4.49 -7.40
C LYS A 55 -8.58 3.12 -7.54
N ALA A 56 -7.29 3.10 -7.88
CA ALA A 56 -6.53 1.85 -7.97
C ALA A 56 -6.31 1.23 -6.59
N ALA A 57 -5.96 2.03 -5.59
CA ALA A 57 -5.75 1.59 -4.22
C ALA A 57 -7.03 0.99 -3.63
N ASP A 58 -8.17 1.67 -3.78
CA ASP A 58 -9.49 1.19 -3.34
C ASP A 58 -9.84 -0.16 -3.98
N ARG A 59 -9.64 -0.30 -5.30
CA ARG A 59 -9.91 -1.56 -6.03
C ARG A 59 -9.00 -2.71 -5.61
N LEU A 60 -7.78 -2.42 -5.19
CA LEU A 60 -6.76 -3.41 -4.83
C LEU A 60 -6.73 -3.71 -3.32
N GLY A 61 -7.55 -3.02 -2.52
CA GLY A 61 -7.59 -3.17 -1.07
C GLY A 61 -6.35 -2.60 -0.37
N ILE A 62 -5.79 -1.51 -0.91
CA ILE A 62 -4.64 -0.79 -0.34
C ILE A 62 -5.17 0.44 0.40
N GLU A 63 -4.82 0.57 1.68
CA GLU A 63 -5.21 1.72 2.50
C GLU A 63 -4.32 2.92 2.17
N ALA A 64 -4.91 4.00 1.65
CA ALA A 64 -4.17 5.23 1.39
C ALA A 64 -4.48 6.29 2.45
N TYR A 65 -3.47 6.66 3.23
CA TYR A 65 -3.52 7.73 4.22
C TYR A 65 -2.93 9.00 3.61
N THR A 66 -3.77 10.01 3.50
CA THR A 66 -3.37 11.35 3.05
C THR A 66 -3.51 12.33 4.19
N ASP A 67 -2.41 12.94 4.62
CA ASP A 67 -2.47 14.06 5.55
C ASP A 67 -2.97 15.29 4.81
N ILE A 68 -4.25 15.61 5.01
CA ILE A 68 -4.74 16.98 4.86
C ILE A 68 -4.95 17.47 6.29
N VAL A 69 -3.98 18.24 6.78
CA VAL A 69 -4.22 19.18 7.88
C VAL A 69 -4.75 20.47 7.27
#